data_AF-A0A349PKZ6-F1
#
_entry.id   AF-A0A349PKZ6-F1
#
_cell.length_a   1.000
_cell.length_b   1.000
_cell.length_c   1.000
_cell.angle_alpha   90.00
_cell.angle_beta   90.00
_cell.angle_gamma   90.00
#
_symmetry.space_group_name_H-M   'P 1'
#
loop_
_entity.id
_entity.type
_entity.pdbx_description
1 polymer ?
#
loop_
_entity_poly.entity_id
_entity_poly.type
_entity_poly.pdbx_seq_one_letter_code
_entity_poly.pdbx_strand_id
1 'polypeptide(L)'
;MKNGVYDILKARFLIQDDAIKSWRFIVFLIVLAIIMIANTQRFEQKVFEEAELTKQVKELRSEFVDRRSQLMKLKMESTVSEKMAKSQIFPSTVPPTKIKVKKTVEEKNFFQKLWQ
;
A
#
# COMPACT_ATOMS: atom_id res chain seq x y z
N MET A 1 -22.58 -57.39 7.57
CA MET A 1 -21.86 -56.10 7.53
C MET A 1 -20.33 -56.23 7.43
N LYS A 2 -19.69 -57.34 7.87
CA LYS A 2 -18.22 -57.50 7.83
C LYS A 2 -17.60 -57.65 6.43
N ASN A 3 -18.37 -58.08 5.43
CA ASN A 3 -17.83 -58.41 4.10
C ASN A 3 -17.55 -57.17 3.23
N GLY A 4 -18.27 -56.07 3.42
CA GLY A 4 -18.11 -54.86 2.58
C GLY A 4 -16.77 -54.15 2.79
N VAL A 5 -16.29 -54.06 4.04
CA VAL A 5 -14.96 -53.51 4.35
C VAL A 5 -13.85 -54.45 3.87
N TYR A 6 -14.09 -55.76 3.95
CA TYR A 6 -13.14 -56.78 3.51
C TYR A 6 -13.00 -56.83 1.98
N ASP A 7 -14.07 -56.58 1.22
CA ASP A 7 -14.05 -56.48 -0.24
C ASP A 7 -13.34 -55.20 -0.75
N ILE A 8 -13.40 -54.09 0.00
CA ILE A 8 -12.63 -52.86 -0.27
C ILE A 8 -11.13 -53.12 -0.04
N LEU A 9 -10.78 -53.77 1.08
CA LEU A 9 -9.39 -54.11 1.41
C LEU A 9 -8.78 -55.14 0.43
N LYS A 10 -9.58 -56.08 -0.09
CA LYS A 10 -9.15 -57.04 -1.14
C LYS A 10 -9.18 -56.45 -2.55
N ALA A 11 -9.44 -55.15 -2.71
CA ALA A 11 -9.50 -54.49 -4.01
C ALA A 11 -10.50 -55.13 -4.99
N ARG A 12 -11.55 -55.80 -4.50
CA ARG A 12 -12.52 -56.50 -5.34
C ARG A 12 -13.32 -55.54 -6.23
N PHE A 13 -13.37 -54.26 -5.87
CA PHE A 13 -13.90 -53.13 -6.65
C PHE A 13 -13.16 -52.89 -7.99
N LEU A 14 -11.93 -53.38 -8.13
CA LEU A 14 -11.11 -53.25 -9.33
C LEU A 14 -11.21 -54.45 -10.29
N ILE A 15 -11.80 -55.58 -9.86
CA ILE A 15 -11.75 -56.87 -10.58
C ILE A 15 -13.15 -57.33 -11.05
N GLN A 16 -14.24 -56.76 -10.53
CA GLN A 16 -15.60 -57.05 -11.01
C GLN A 16 -15.89 -56.40 -12.37
N ASP A 17 -16.90 -56.89 -13.10
CA ASP A 17 -17.28 -56.45 -14.45
C ASP A 17 -17.51 -54.93 -14.61
N ASP A 18 -17.70 -54.19 -13.50
CA ASP A 18 -17.86 -52.73 -13.44
C ASP A 18 -16.53 -51.96 -13.19
N ALA A 19 -15.37 -52.63 -13.28
CA ALA A 19 -14.03 -52.09 -12.98
C ALA A 19 -13.66 -50.83 -13.78
N ILE A 20 -14.22 -50.64 -14.98
CA ILE A 20 -14.00 -49.45 -15.80
C ILE A 20 -14.45 -48.17 -15.06
N LYS A 21 -15.54 -48.25 -14.28
CA LYS A 21 -16.12 -47.12 -13.55
C LYS A 21 -15.25 -46.77 -12.34
N SER A 22 -14.73 -47.79 -11.67
CA SER A 22 -13.77 -47.70 -10.57
C SER A 22 -12.46 -47.04 -10.98
N TRP A 23 -11.91 -47.42 -12.14
CA TRP A 23 -10.67 -46.84 -12.67
C TRP A 23 -10.82 -45.35 -12.99
N ARG A 24 -11.94 -44.97 -13.61
CA ARG A 24 -12.24 -43.54 -13.87
C ARG A 24 -12.36 -42.73 -12.58
N PHE A 25 -12.89 -43.31 -11.51
CA PHE A 25 -12.98 -42.67 -10.20
C PHE A 25 -11.60 -42.47 -9.54
N ILE A 26 -10.70 -43.44 -9.65
CA ILE A 26 -9.32 -43.32 -9.13
C ILE A 26 -8.55 -42.22 -9.88
N VAL A 27 -8.65 -42.16 -11.21
CA VAL A 27 -8.03 -41.09 -12.00
C VAL A 27 -8.58 -39.73 -11.57
N PHE A 28 -9.88 -39.63 -11.33
CA PHE A 28 -10.49 -38.39 -10.81
C PHE A 28 -9.88 -37.96 -9.47
N LEU A 29 -9.68 -38.88 -8.51
CA LEU A 29 -9.05 -38.57 -7.23
C LEU A 29 -7.58 -38.16 -7.37
N ILE A 30 -6.83 -38.78 -8.28
CA ILE A 30 -5.44 -38.42 -8.55
C ILE A 30 -5.37 -37.00 -9.15
N VAL A 31 -6.23 -36.69 -10.12
CA VAL A 31 -6.31 -35.34 -10.70
C VAL A 31 -6.67 -34.31 -9.63
N LEU A 32 -7.61 -34.63 -8.74
CA LEU A 32 -7.99 -33.75 -7.63
C LEU A 32 -6.80 -33.54 -6.68
N ALA A 33 -6.05 -34.59 -6.35
CA ALA A 33 -4.85 -34.49 -5.53
C ALA A 33 -3.78 -33.61 -6.19
N ILE A 34 -3.55 -33.75 -7.50
CA ILE A 34 -2.62 -32.91 -8.26
C ILE A 34 -3.06 -31.45 -8.22
N ILE A 35 -4.35 -31.16 -8.40
CA ILE A 35 -4.90 -29.80 -8.32
C ILE A 35 -4.68 -29.21 -6.92
N MET A 36 -4.87 -30.01 -5.87
CA MET A 36 -4.67 -29.57 -4.49
C MET A 36 -3.20 -29.21 -4.23
N ILE A 37 -2.27 -30.07 -4.65
CA ILE A 37 -0.82 -29.84 -4.52
C ILE A 37 -0.41 -28.58 -5.30
N ALA A 38 -0.87 -28.44 -6.55
CA ALA A 38 -0.56 -27.27 -7.38
C ALA A 38 -1.09 -25.97 -6.77
N ASN A 39 -2.27 -26.00 -6.14
CA ASN A 39 -2.83 -24.83 -5.46
C ASN A 39 -1.97 -24.44 -4.25
N THR A 40 -1.59 -25.39 -3.41
CA THR A 40 -0.72 -25.15 -2.26
C THR A 40 0.60 -24.51 -2.67
N GLN A 41 1.26 -25.05 -3.71
CA GLN A 41 2.54 -24.48 -4.17
C GLN A 41 2.41 -23.04 -4.69
N ARG A 42 1.29 -22.71 -5.35
CA ARG A 42 1.00 -21.35 -5.81
C ARG A 42 0.67 -20.41 -4.64
N PHE A 43 0.00 -20.91 -3.61
CA PHE A 43 -0.25 -20.15 -2.39
C PHE A 43 1.06 -19.78 -1.70
N GLU A 44 1.97 -20.74 -1.54
CA GLU A 44 3.30 -20.48 -0.97
C GLU A 44 4.06 -19.39 -1.73
N GLN A 45 4.10 -19.46 -3.06
CA GLN A 45 4.76 -18.43 -3.89
C GLN A 45 4.20 -17.03 -3.65
N LYS A 46 2.87 -16.91 -3.53
CA LYS A 46 2.23 -15.63 -3.22
C LYS A 46 2.58 -15.10 -1.83
N VAL A 47 2.69 -15.97 -0.84
CA VAL A 47 3.09 -15.57 0.52
C VAL A 47 4.52 -15.02 0.53
N PHE A 48 5.43 -15.59 -0.25
CA PHE A 48 6.78 -15.04 -0.42
C PHE A 48 6.77 -13.66 -1.08
N GLU A 49 5.98 -13.49 -2.15
CA GLU A 49 5.81 -12.19 -2.82
C GLU A 49 5.22 -11.13 -1.86
N GLU A 50 4.22 -11.50 -1.05
CA GLU A 50 3.63 -10.61 -0.05
C GLU A 50 4.64 -10.18 1.02
N ALA A 51 5.51 -11.11 1.46
CA ALA A 51 6.57 -10.81 2.42
C ALA A 51 7.62 -9.84 1.83
N GLU A 52 7.98 -10.02 0.56
CA GLU A 52 8.89 -9.12 -0.16
C GLU A 52 8.28 -7.72 -0.31
N LEU A 53 7.03 -7.63 -0.75
CA LEU A 53 6.32 -6.35 -0.89
C LEU A 53 6.19 -5.63 0.45
N THR A 54 5.84 -6.36 1.52
CA THR A 54 5.78 -5.80 2.88
C THR A 54 7.12 -5.25 3.34
N LYS A 55 8.22 -5.94 3.01
CA LYS A 55 9.57 -5.47 3.32
C LYS A 55 9.87 -4.17 2.57
N GLN A 56 9.58 -4.10 1.27
CA GLN A 56 9.78 -2.90 0.45
C GLN A 56 8.99 -1.71 1.02
N VAL A 57 7.72 -1.91 1.38
CA VAL A 57 6.89 -0.85 2.00
C VAL A 57 7.52 -0.33 3.29
N LYS A 58 8.05 -1.22 4.13
CA LYS A 58 8.71 -0.85 5.38
C LYS A 58 9.99 -0.05 5.13
N GLU A 59 10.77 -0.43 4.12
CA GLU A 59 11.99 0.28 3.71
C GLU A 59 11.68 1.69 3.19
N LEU A 60 10.73 1.83 2.27
CA LEU A 60 10.29 3.13 1.77
C LEU A 60 9.78 4.04 2.90
N ARG A 61 9.06 3.47 3.87
CA ARG A 61 8.60 4.23 5.04
C ARG A 61 9.76 4.70 5.91
N SER A 62 10.79 3.88 6.08
CA SER A 62 12.02 4.28 6.78
C SER A 62 12.69 5.44 6.05
N GLU A 63 12.88 5.31 4.73
CA GLU A 63 13.48 6.35 3.92
C GLU A 63 12.69 7.66 4.00
N PHE A 64 11.35 7.60 3.91
CA PHE A 64 10.49 8.78 4.05
C PHE A 64 10.70 9.49 5.39
N VAL A 65 10.78 8.75 6.50
CA VAL A 65 10.99 9.32 7.83
C VAL A 65 12.36 9.98 7.93
N ASP A 66 13.41 9.33 7.41
CA ASP A 66 14.77 9.86 7.39
C ASP A 66 14.86 11.14 6.56
N ARG A 67 14.29 11.11 5.34
CA ARG A 67 14.21 12.28 4.45
C ARG A 67 13.44 13.43 5.07
N ARG A 68 12.31 13.15 5.72
CA ARG A 68 11.52 14.17 6.45
C ARG A 68 12.36 14.83 7.55
N SER A 69 13.10 14.05 8.32
CA SER A 69 13.99 14.56 9.37
C SER A 69 15.09 15.45 8.78
N GLN A 70 15.72 15.02 7.68
CA GLN A 70 16.72 15.82 6.97
C GLN A 70 16.15 17.15 6.46
N LEU A 71 14.94 17.14 5.87
CA LEU A 71 14.28 18.36 5.41
C LEU A 71 13.96 19.30 6.56
N MET A 72 13.52 18.79 7.72
CA MET A 72 13.30 19.64 8.89
C MET A 72 14.60 20.30 9.34
N LYS A 73 15.71 19.55 9.41
CA LYS A 73 17.02 20.10 9.75
C LYS A 73 17.45 21.20 8.78
N LEU A 74 17.27 20.99 7.47
CA LEU A 74 17.59 21.98 6.45
C LEU A 74 16.68 23.22 6.51
N LYS A 75 15.42 23.06 6.91
CA LYS A 75 14.44 24.16 7.04
C LYS A 75 14.61 24.94 8.36
N MET A 76 15.37 24.43 9.33
CA MET A 76 15.55 25.13 10.61
C MET A 76 16.11 26.54 10.37
N GLU A 77 15.48 27.52 11.02
CA GLU A 77 15.85 28.92 10.90
C GLU A 77 17.32 29.16 11.26
N SER A 78 17.85 28.43 12.25
CA SER A 78 19.26 28.46 12.64
C SER A 78 20.20 27.99 11.52
N THR A 79 19.85 26.91 10.82
CA THR A 79 20.65 26.38 9.71
C THR A 79 20.57 27.30 8.49
N VAL A 80 19.40 27.90 8.24
CA VAL A 80 19.23 28.88 7.17
C VAL A 80 20.01 30.15 7.47
N SER A 81 19.95 30.70 8.69
CA SER A 81 20.66 31.92 9.08
C SER A 81 22.17 31.73 9.05
N GLU A 82 22.68 30.59 9.52
CA GLU A 82 24.11 30.25 9.43
C GLU A 82 24.60 30.18 7.97
N LYS A 83 23.81 29.59 7.07
CA LYS A 83 24.15 29.53 5.64
C LYS A 83 24.08 30.91 4.97
N MET A 84 23.10 31.72 5.33
CA MET A 84 22.90 33.08 4.80
C MET A 84 23.93 34.09 5.33
N ALA A 85 24.53 33.85 6.49
CA ALA A 85 25.61 34.67 7.04
C ALA A 85 26.83 34.74 6.12
N LYS A 86 27.15 33.67 5.39
CA LYS A 86 28.21 33.66 4.36
C LYS A 86 27.93 34.64 3.22
N SER A 87 26.65 34.86 2.93
CA SER A 87 26.17 35.81 1.92
C SER A 87 25.92 37.21 2.51
N GLN A 88 26.36 37.49 3.75
CA GLN A 88 26.15 38.77 4.46
C GLN A 88 24.67 39.14 4.68
N ILE A 89 23.77 38.15 4.66
CA ILE A 89 22.33 38.35 4.90
C ILE A 89 22.01 37.93 6.34
N PHE A 90 21.44 38.85 7.12
CA PHE A 90 21.12 38.64 8.53
C PHE A 90 19.60 38.67 8.78
N PRO A 91 19.11 37.88 9.76
CA PRO A 91 17.72 37.97 10.18
C PRO A 91 17.43 39.36 10.77
N SER A 92 16.27 39.93 10.45
CA SER A 92 15.83 41.20 11.01
C SER A 92 15.43 41.00 12.48
N THR A 93 16.05 41.74 13.39
CA THR A 93 15.66 41.80 14.81
C THR A 93 14.32 42.51 15.01
N VAL A 94 13.91 43.34 14.04
CA VAL A 94 12.70 44.16 14.12
C VAL A 94 11.59 43.50 13.29
N PRO A 95 10.37 43.35 13.85
CA PRO A 95 9.25 42.76 13.12
C PRO A 95 8.83 43.63 11.92
N PRO A 96 8.37 43.02 10.81
CA PRO A 96 7.94 43.76 9.64
C PRO A 96 6.65 44.55 9.90
N THR A 97 6.61 45.81 9.47
CA THR A 97 5.43 46.66 9.55
C THR A 97 4.47 46.37 8.41
N LYS A 98 3.22 46.01 8.73
CA LYS A 98 2.17 45.78 7.73
C LYS A 98 1.63 47.12 7.22
N ILE A 99 2.07 47.52 6.02
CA ILE A 99 1.50 48.68 5.33
C ILE A 99 0.12 48.29 4.79
N LYS A 100 -0.94 48.65 5.51
CA LYS A 100 -2.32 48.57 4.98
C LYS A 100 -2.60 49.86 4.21
N VAL A 101 -2.65 49.77 2.88
CA VAL A 101 -3.11 50.86 2.03
C VAL A 101 -4.58 51.10 2.34
N LYS A 102 -4.91 52.20 3.02
CA LYS A 102 -6.29 52.69 3.10
C LYS A 102 -6.67 53.10 1.68
N LYS A 103 -7.49 52.29 1.00
CA LYS A 103 -8.17 52.75 -0.21
C LYS A 103 -8.99 53.97 0.22
N THR A 104 -8.73 55.11 -0.42
CA THR A 104 -9.59 56.29 -0.34
C THR A 104 -11.01 55.83 -0.61
N VAL A 105 -11.88 56.02 0.38
CA VAL A 105 -13.32 55.86 0.17
C VAL A 105 -13.67 56.93 -0.85
N GLU A 106 -13.88 56.51 -2.10
CA GLU A 106 -14.59 57.34 -3.07
C GLU A 106 -15.98 57.53 -2.48
N GLU A 107 -16.20 58.69 -1.86
CA GLU A 107 -17.55 59.15 -1.56
C GLU A 107 -18.29 59.15 -2.88
N LYS A 108 -19.24 58.22 -3.04
CA LYS A 108 -20.08 58.15 -4.23
C LYS A 108 -20.63 59.54 -4.48
N ASN A 109 -20.17 60.16 -5.56
CA ASN A 109 -20.61 61.48 -5.98
C ASN A 109 -22.14 61.49 -6.00
N PHE A 110 -22.70 62.56 -5.45
CA PHE A 110 -24.13 62.85 -5.24
C PHE A 110 -25.08 62.30 -6.32
N PHE A 111 -24.65 62.30 -7.58
CA PHE A 111 -25.40 61.78 -8.74
C PHE A 111 -25.61 60.26 -8.79
N GLN A 112 -24.79 59.44 -8.12
CA GLN A 112 -24.97 57.98 -8.07
C GLN A 112 -26.04 57.52 -7.06
N LYS A 113 -26.43 58.37 -6.09
CA LYS A 113 -27.52 58.08 -5.16
C LYS A 113 -28.91 58.39 -5.72
N LEU A 114 -28.98 59.13 -6.83
CA LEU A 114 -30.23 59.64 -7.38
C LEU A 114 -30.90 58.71 -8.41
N TRP A 115 -30.23 57.63 -8.80
CA TRP A 115 -30.69 56.67 -9.81
C TRP A 115 -30.61 55.22 -9.28
N GLN A 116 -31.13 55.01 -8.07
CA GLN A 116 -31.43 53.69 -7.54
C GLN A 116 -32.92 53.57 -7.24
#